data_AF-A0A836CM69-F1
#
_entry.id   AF-A0A836CM69-F1
#
_cell.length_a   1.000
_cell.length_b   1.000
_cell.length_c   1.000
_cell.angle_alpha   90.00
_cell.angle_beta   90.00
_cell.angle_gamma   90.00
#
_symmetry.space_group_name_H-M   'P 1'
#
loop_
_entity.id
_entity.type
_entity.pdbx_description
1 polymer ?
#
loop_
_entity_poly.entity_id
_entity_poly.type
_entity_poly.pdbx_seq_one_letter_code
_entity_poly.pdbx_strand_id
1 'polypeptide(L)' 'PAEFDYAISYVTTIKKRYATEPQVYQDFLEILRTYQQKERAIEDVLEQVSSLFADHPDLLREFTYFL' A
#
# COMPACT_ATOMS: atom_id res chain seq x y z
N PRO A 1 11.94 14.16 -5.42
CA PRO A 1 12.29 13.27 -6.56
C PRO A 1 12.44 11.80 -6.16
N ALA A 2 13.17 11.50 -5.08
CA ALA A 2 13.40 10.12 -4.61
C ALA A 2 12.15 9.40 -4.06
N GLU A 3 11.20 10.14 -3.48
CA GLU A 3 9.97 9.57 -2.90
C GLU A 3 9.04 8.97 -3.96
N PHE A 4 8.97 9.59 -5.14
CA PHE A 4 8.18 9.08 -6.27
C PHE A 4 8.78 7.81 -6.85
N ASP A 5 10.11 7.76 -7.02
CA ASP A 5 10.80 6.55 -7.48
C ASP A 5 10.60 5.39 -6.48
N TYR A 6 10.63 5.68 -5.18
CA TYR A 6 10.37 4.69 -4.15
C TYR A 6 8.92 4.18 -4.18
N ALA A 7 7.94 5.08 -4.34
CA ALA A 7 6.52 4.73 -4.49
C ALA A 7 6.29 3.78 -5.68
N ILE A 8 6.88 4.11 -6.84
CA ILE A 8 6.74 3.30 -8.05
C ILE A 8 7.35 1.91 -7.84
N SER A 9 8.52 1.85 -7.20
CA SER A 9 9.16 0.58 -6.85
C SER A 9 8.28 -0.25 -5.91
N TYR A 10 7.75 0.36 -4.85
CA TYR A 10 6.89 -0.29 -3.87
C TYR A 10 5.60 -0.86 -4.50
N VAL A 11 4.90 -0.05 -5.29
CA VAL A 11 3.68 -0.47 -6.02
C VAL A 11 3.99 -1.61 -7.01
N THR A 12 5.16 -1.55 -7.67
CA THR A 12 5.61 -2.62 -8.58
C THR A 12 5.90 -3.92 -7.84
N THR A 13 6.49 -3.85 -6.64
CA THR A 13 6.75 -5.00 -5.78
C THR A 13 5.45 -5.67 -5.36
N ILE A 14 4.45 -4.90 -4.88
CA ILE A 14 3.12 -5.43 -4.53
C ILE A 14 2.48 -6.11 -5.75
N LYS A 15 2.49 -5.43 -6.91
CA LYS A 15 1.92 -5.97 -8.15
C LYS A 15 2.57 -7.29 -8.58
N LYS A 16 3.89 -7.44 -8.39
CA LYS A 16 4.62 -8.68 -8.69
C LYS A 16 4.32 -9.78 -7.68
N ARG A 17 4.24 -9.45 -6.38
CA ARG A 17 3.93 -10.41 -5.32
C ARG A 17 2.53 -10.99 -5.48
N TYR A 18 1.57 -10.10 -5.65
CA TYR A 18 0.16 -10.45 -5.81
C TYR A 18 -0.23 -10.59 -7.29
N ALA A 19 0.70 -11.03 -8.14
CA ALA A 19 0.41 -11.23 -9.57
C ALA A 19 -0.70 -12.27 -9.79
N THR A 20 -0.83 -13.22 -8.86
CA THR A 20 -1.90 -14.23 -8.82
C THR A 20 -3.18 -13.74 -8.14
N GLU A 21 -3.12 -12.60 -7.44
CA GLU A 21 -4.19 -12.07 -6.59
C GLU A 21 -4.45 -10.59 -6.89
N PRO A 22 -5.03 -10.28 -8.07
CA PRO A 22 -5.24 -8.90 -8.52
C PRO A 22 -6.22 -8.11 -7.64
N GLN A 23 -6.99 -8.78 -6.79
CA GLN A 23 -7.87 -8.13 -5.80
C GLN A 23 -7.07 -7.39 -4.75
N VAL A 24 -6.02 -8.00 -4.19
CA VAL A 24 -5.17 -7.37 -3.16
C VAL A 24 -4.56 -6.06 -3.67
N TYR A 25 -4.08 -6.06 -4.92
CA TYR A 25 -3.55 -4.84 -5.54
C TYR A 25 -4.64 -3.77 -5.75
N GLN A 26 -5.87 -4.16 -6.10
CA GLN A 26 -6.98 -3.22 -6.24
C GLN A 26 -7.38 -2.62 -4.88
N ASP A 27 -7.51 -3.45 -3.84
CA ASP A 27 -7.86 -3.00 -2.49
C ASP A 27 -6.82 -2.00 -1.96
N PHE A 28 -5.54 -2.28 -2.17
CA PHE A 28 -4.45 -1.34 -1.82
C PHE A 28 -4.60 0.02 -2.53
N LEU A 29 -4.89 0.03 -3.83
CA LEU A 29 -5.08 1.27 -4.59
C LEU A 29 -6.35 2.02 -4.14
N GLU A 30 -7.40 1.32 -3.75
CA GLU A 30 -8.61 1.93 -3.21
C GLU A 30 -8.34 2.62 -1.87
N ILE A 31 -7.64 1.94 -0.95
CA ILE A 31 -7.22 2.52 0.33
C ILE A 31 -6.40 3.80 0.09
N LEU A 32 -5.39 3.75 -0.78
CA LEU A 32 -4.58 4.93 -1.13
C LEU A 32 -5.42 6.07 -1.72
N ARG A 33 -6.42 5.75 -2.55
CA ARG A 33 -7.32 6.74 -3.15
C ARG A 33 -8.16 7.43 -2.09
N THR A 34 -8.72 6.69 -1.13
CA THR A 34 -9.51 7.26 -0.03
C THR A 34 -8.65 8.17 0.88
N TYR A 35 -7.37 7.81 1.09
CA TYR A 35 -6.42 8.66 1.80
C TYR A 35 -6.15 9.97 1.05
N GLN A 36 -5.88 9.90 -0.27
CA GLN A 36 -5.64 11.10 -1.09
C GLN A 36 -6.84 12.04 -1.14
N GLN A 37 -8.07 11.50 -1.08
CA GLN A 37 -9.29 12.30 -1.01
C GLN A 37 -9.55 12.90 0.38
N LYS A 38 -8.69 12.62 1.37
CA LYS A 38 -8.84 13.00 2.79
C LYS A 38 -10.17 12.51 3.40
N GLU A 39 -10.73 11.44 2.84
CA GLU A 39 -11.97 10.84 3.34
C GLU A 39 -11.74 9.98 4.59
N ARG A 40 -10.51 9.52 4.80
CA ARG A 40 -10.11 8.70 5.96
C ARG A 40 -8.87 9.24 6.65
N ALA A 41 -8.80 8.99 7.96
CA ALA A 41 -7.60 9.29 8.72
C ALA A 41 -6.46 8.36 8.31
N ILE A 42 -5.23 8.82 8.55
CA ILE A 42 -4.05 8.02 8.26
C ILE A 42 -3.99 6.71 9.08
N GLU A 43 -4.55 6.75 10.29
CA GLU A 43 -4.63 5.61 11.20
C GLU A 43 -5.49 4.48 10.58
N ASP A 44 -6.67 4.82 10.03
CA ASP A 44 -7.54 3.86 9.33
C ASP A 44 -6.88 3.25 8.08
N VAL A 45 -6.06 4.05 7.40
CA VAL A 45 -5.31 3.62 6.21
C VAL A 45 -4.23 2.63 6.62
N LEU A 46 -3.49 2.91 7.69
CA LEU A 46 -2.47 2.03 8.23
C LEU A 46 -3.06 0.72 8.73
N GLU A 47 -4.20 0.72 9.43
CA GLU A 47 -4.87 -0.51 9.86
C GLU A 47 -5.30 -1.38 8.69
N GLN A 48 -5.92 -0.79 7.65
CA GLN A 48 -6.35 -1.56 6.49
C GLN A 48 -5.18 -2.12 5.69
N VAL A 49 -4.11 -1.34 5.50
CA VAL A 49 -2.88 -1.82 4.86
C VAL A 49 -2.24 -2.93 5.70
N SER A 50 -2.22 -2.77 7.04
CA SER A 50 -1.76 -3.80 7.98
C SER A 50 -2.54 -5.10 7.86
N SER A 51 -3.86 -5.03 7.70
CA SER A 51 -4.68 -6.23 7.50
C SER A 51 -4.48 -6.82 6.12
N LEU A 52 -4.32 -5.99 5.09
CA LEU A 52 -4.16 -6.41 3.70
C LEU A 52 -2.84 -7.14 3.46
N PHE A 53 -1.77 -6.70 4.14
CA PHE A 53 -0.44 -7.29 4.05
C PHE A 53 -0.03 -7.99 5.35
N ALA A 54 -0.99 -8.54 6.11
CA ALA A 54 -0.72 -9.21 7.39
C ALA A 54 0.30 -10.36 7.27
N ASP A 55 0.25 -11.11 6.17
CA ASP A 55 1.20 -12.19 5.86
C ASP A 55 2.55 -11.71 5.31
N HIS A 56 2.66 -10.41 5.01
CA HIS A 56 3.82 -9.78 4.37
C HIS A 56 4.30 -8.55 5.16
N PRO A 57 4.91 -8.76 6.35
CA PRO A 57 5.36 -7.67 7.22
C PRO A 57 6.44 -6.79 6.59
N ASP A 58 7.14 -7.29 5.57
CA ASP A 58 8.10 -6.49 4.82
C ASP A 58 7.43 -5.40 3.97
N LEU A 59 6.24 -5.66 3.41
CA LEU A 59 5.47 -4.64 2.70
C LEU A 59 5.01 -3.53 3.67
N LEU A 60 4.54 -3.90 4.85
CA LEU A 60 4.15 -2.94 5.89
C LEU A 60 5.30 -2.03 6.30
N ARG A 61 6.50 -2.61 6.43
CA ARG A 61 7.70 -1.86 6.76
C ARG A 61 8.02 -0.85 5.67
N GLU A 62 7.99 -1.25 4.41
CA GLU A 62 8.22 -0.32 3.29
C GLU A 62 7.13 0.76 3.20
N PHE A 63 5.88 0.43 3.54
CA PHE A 63 4.80 1.42 3.62
C PHE A 63 5.07 2.52 4.65
N THR A 64 5.62 2.18 5.82
CA THR A 64 6.00 3.19 6.82
C THR A 64 7.16 4.09 6.41
N TYR A 65 7.98 3.68 5.44
CA TYR A 65 9.02 4.55 4.85
C TYR A 65 8.46 5.48 3.77
N PHE A 66 7.30 5.11 3.19
CA PHE A 66 6.63 5.86 2.13
C PHE A 66 5.73 6.98 2.67
N LEU A 67 5.30 6.89 3.93
CA LEU A 67 4.32 7.78 4.56
C LEU A 67 4.96 8.97 5.30
#